data_AF-A0AAP3E213-F1
#
_entry.id   AF-A0AAP3E213-F1
#
_cell.length_a   1.000
_cell.length_b   1.000
_cell.length_c   1.000
_cell.angle_alpha   90.00
_cell.angle_beta   90.00
_cell.angle_gamma   90.00
#
_symmetry.space_group_name_H-M   'P 1'
#
loop_
_entity.id
_entity.type
_entity.pdbx_description
1 polymer ?
#
loop_
_entity_poly.entity_id
_entity_poly.type
_entity_poly.pdbx_seq_one_letter_code
_entity_poly.pdbx_strand_id
1 'polypeptide(L)'
;MTPNSSGKRTRRWFLRGAAGTALVGTGVSGSTVLADDHSKSNDDRADATVSDAERMNAALICDVDMSMQFDNRMRLGGPSSDRDGAVHITSGGEQTRDYVCTTVDLRDADFQLGRLNQSGLLTYDYYTGEAHGHASPDEVFLILRQRRGQRESYHVAYRTLDEGAVGEWRTRDVSSELNEDGWRSVEVPADEIDVESELVQTTTEAIEERIASLAQQETFRNVVSRFGGNTEVLAASIGNGRLMEAVVSDVYYDNFQAGDDTKPIPAILHMSPNFEDDSVTLSLTDENVGVSLEDVDHDSVRLSRYAPIGLPITGTDVERESIAAQSVSVDGDQLRVQFDDSAVSSAVGESGTTMIYGAFDMDRPVTFIASGKRD
;
A
#
# COMPACT_ATOMS: atom_id res chain seq x y z
N MET A 1 -35.11 -27.88 35.60
CA MET A 1 -33.88 -27.16 35.19
C MET A 1 -33.76 -27.29 33.69
N THR A 2 -34.10 -26.22 32.98
CA THR A 2 -34.08 -26.09 31.52
C THR A 2 -32.97 -25.12 31.15
N PRO A 3 -32.10 -25.40 30.17
CA PRO A 3 -31.11 -24.43 29.74
C PRO A 3 -31.74 -23.45 28.74
N ASN A 4 -31.57 -22.17 29.04
CA ASN A 4 -31.92 -21.04 28.19
C ASN A 4 -31.07 -21.05 26.91
N SER A 5 -31.72 -20.93 25.76
CA SER A 5 -31.11 -20.62 24.47
C SER A 5 -30.68 -19.15 24.45
N SER A 6 -29.37 -18.90 24.44
CA SER A 6 -28.84 -17.57 24.14
C SER A 6 -28.92 -17.33 22.63
N GLY A 7 -29.77 -16.38 22.24
CA GLY A 7 -29.88 -15.92 20.87
C GLY A 7 -28.56 -15.28 20.42
N LYS A 8 -27.90 -15.90 19.44
CA LYS A 8 -26.82 -15.28 18.67
C LYS A 8 -27.40 -14.09 17.91
N ARG A 9 -27.19 -12.87 18.42
CA ARG A 9 -27.37 -11.65 17.64
C ARG A 9 -26.13 -11.48 16.76
N THR A 10 -26.25 -11.87 15.50
CA THR A 10 -25.28 -11.56 14.46
C THR A 10 -25.26 -10.04 14.26
N ARG A 11 -24.23 -9.36 14.77
CA ARG A 11 -23.99 -7.94 14.48
C ARG A 11 -23.43 -7.84 13.06
N ARG A 12 -24.26 -7.45 12.11
CA ARG A 12 -23.81 -6.92 10.80
C ARG A 12 -23.26 -5.53 11.07
N TRP A 13 -21.95 -5.36 10.94
CA TRP A 13 -21.36 -4.02 10.91
C TRP A 13 -21.57 -3.41 9.54
N PHE A 14 -22.05 -2.16 9.55
CA PHE A 14 -22.22 -1.31 8.39
C PHE A 14 -20.85 -0.68 8.07
N LEU A 15 -20.20 -1.14 7.01
CA LEU A 15 -19.18 -0.40 6.27
C LEU A 15 -19.85 0.14 5.01
N ARG A 16 -20.60 1.23 5.18
CA ARG A 16 -21.13 2.07 4.08
C ARG A 16 -20.65 3.52 4.28
N GLY A 17 -19.38 3.65 4.66
CA GLY A 17 -18.73 4.93 4.96
C GLY A 17 -18.06 5.61 3.77
N ALA A 18 -18.21 5.11 2.54
CA ALA A 18 -17.83 5.84 1.31
C ALA A 18 -18.65 5.41 0.07
N ALA A 19 -19.70 4.60 0.26
CA ALA A 19 -20.61 4.18 -0.81
C ALA A 19 -21.86 5.06 -0.80
N GLY A 20 -21.78 6.26 -1.38
CA GLY A 20 -22.94 7.15 -1.37
C GLY A 20 -22.80 8.48 -2.09
N THR A 21 -22.56 8.50 -3.41
CA THR A 21 -23.29 9.44 -4.29
C THR A 21 -23.43 8.84 -5.70
N ALA A 22 -24.47 8.04 -5.89
CA ALA A 22 -25.03 7.81 -7.22
C ALA A 22 -26.14 8.85 -7.46
N LEU A 23 -25.98 9.71 -8.46
CA LEU A 23 -27.11 10.43 -9.04
C LEU A 23 -27.15 10.23 -10.55
N VAL A 24 -28.28 9.64 -10.94
CA VAL A 24 -28.72 9.29 -12.28
C VAL A 24 -28.84 10.53 -13.16
N GLY A 25 -28.36 10.40 -14.40
CA GLY A 25 -28.40 11.46 -15.41
C GLY A 25 -29.77 11.78 -15.98
N THR A 26 -29.84 12.95 -16.62
CA THR A 26 -30.73 13.21 -17.77
C THR A 26 -29.94 13.96 -18.83
N GLY A 27 -29.98 13.45 -20.06
CA GLY A 27 -29.18 13.95 -21.17
C GLY A 27 -29.69 15.24 -21.79
N VAL A 28 -28.79 15.94 -22.47
CA VAL A 28 -29.12 16.80 -23.61
C VAL A 28 -28.02 16.62 -24.65
N SER A 29 -28.45 16.24 -25.84
CA SER A 29 -27.71 16.17 -27.09
C SER A 29 -27.23 17.55 -27.54
N GLY A 30 -26.00 17.62 -28.08
CA GLY A 30 -25.50 18.82 -28.75
C GLY A 30 -24.19 18.53 -29.48
N SER A 31 -24.24 18.53 -30.81
CA SER A 31 -23.15 18.27 -31.74
C SER A 31 -22.46 19.56 -32.22
N THR A 32 -21.25 19.39 -32.79
CA THR A 32 -20.47 20.31 -33.68
C THR A 32 -19.63 21.38 -32.96
N VAL A 33 -18.44 21.84 -33.39
CA VAL A 33 -17.76 21.92 -34.70
C VAL A 33 -16.21 21.90 -34.51
N LEU A 34 -15.54 21.40 -35.55
CA LEU A 34 -14.14 21.54 -35.98
C LEU A 34 -13.43 22.87 -35.65
N ALA A 35 -12.15 22.78 -35.28
CA ALA A 35 -11.13 23.71 -35.78
C ALA A 35 -9.77 22.99 -35.89
N ASP A 36 -9.28 23.01 -37.12
CA ASP A 36 -7.99 22.60 -37.64
C ASP A 36 -6.97 23.69 -37.31
N ASP A 37 -5.82 23.36 -36.71
CA ASP A 37 -4.63 24.20 -36.88
C ASP A 37 -3.33 23.37 -36.87
N HIS A 38 -2.50 23.70 -37.85
CA HIS A 38 -1.26 23.04 -38.20
C HIS A 38 -0.10 23.69 -37.45
N SER A 39 0.65 22.89 -36.67
CA SER A 39 2.08 23.15 -36.50
C SER A 39 2.86 21.85 -36.35
N LYS A 40 3.63 21.53 -37.39
CA LYS A 40 4.66 20.51 -37.38
C LYS A 40 5.84 21.02 -36.55
N SER A 41 6.07 20.44 -35.39
CA SER A 41 7.39 20.39 -34.77
C SER A 41 7.80 18.92 -34.68
N ASN A 42 8.78 18.55 -35.51
CA ASN A 42 9.63 17.40 -35.24
C ASN A 42 10.35 17.70 -33.94
N ASP A 43 10.04 16.98 -32.87
CA ASP A 43 10.90 16.91 -31.71
C ASP A 43 10.95 15.45 -31.28
N ASP A 44 12.17 14.96 -31.14
CA ASP A 44 12.56 13.61 -30.76
C ASP A 44 12.09 13.33 -29.32
N ARG A 45 10.79 13.08 -29.16
CA ARG A 45 10.24 12.63 -27.89
C ARG A 45 10.76 11.23 -27.61
N ALA A 46 11.70 11.22 -26.68
CA ALA A 46 12.10 10.11 -25.84
C ALA A 46 11.03 9.02 -25.79
N ASP A 47 11.50 7.79 -26.01
CA ASP A 47 10.89 6.58 -25.48
C ASP A 47 10.31 6.93 -24.10
N ALA A 48 8.98 7.00 -24.00
CA ALA A 48 8.32 7.22 -22.73
C ALA A 48 8.59 5.95 -21.94
N THR A 49 9.70 5.98 -21.19
CA THR A 49 9.93 5.10 -20.07
C THR A 49 8.64 5.12 -19.27
N VAL A 50 7.96 3.98 -19.22
CA VAL A 50 6.89 3.67 -18.28
C VAL A 50 7.25 4.39 -16.99
N SER A 51 6.47 5.42 -16.62
CA SER A 51 6.79 6.25 -15.48
C SER A 51 6.78 5.34 -14.24
N ASP A 52 7.70 5.50 -13.29
CA ASP A 52 7.74 4.62 -12.11
C ASP A 52 6.41 4.59 -11.31
N ALA A 53 5.51 5.55 -11.56
CA ALA A 53 4.11 5.57 -11.11
C ALA A 53 3.24 4.41 -11.65
N GLU A 54 3.69 3.65 -12.65
CA GLU A 54 2.96 2.53 -13.28
C GLU A 54 3.34 1.15 -12.69
N ARG A 55 4.24 1.10 -11.69
CA ARG A 55 4.68 -0.13 -11.01
C ARG A 55 3.87 -0.40 -9.74
N MET A 56 3.55 -1.67 -9.43
CA MET A 56 2.87 -2.07 -8.17
C MET A 56 3.77 -1.96 -6.92
N ASN A 57 4.93 -1.33 -7.04
CA ASN A 57 5.86 -1.14 -5.94
C ASN A 57 5.33 -0.06 -4.99
N ALA A 58 4.53 -0.46 -4.02
CA ALA A 58 3.85 0.46 -3.12
C ALA A 58 3.88 -0.04 -1.69
N ALA A 59 4.05 0.89 -0.75
CA ALA A 59 3.69 0.67 0.64
C ALA A 59 2.36 1.35 0.92
N LEU A 60 1.63 0.83 1.89
CA LEU A 60 0.37 1.37 2.38
C LEU A 60 0.30 1.26 3.89
N ILE A 61 -0.39 2.22 4.50
CA ILE A 61 -0.79 2.18 5.90
C ILE A 61 -2.27 2.52 5.99
N CYS A 62 -3.02 1.76 6.79
CA CYS A 62 -4.44 1.94 7.01
C CYS A 62 -4.70 2.29 8.48
N ASP A 63 -5.39 3.41 8.73
CA ASP A 63 -5.99 3.77 10.01
C ASP A 63 -7.34 3.03 10.14
N VAL A 64 -7.28 1.82 10.67
CA VAL A 64 -8.44 0.90 10.73
C VAL A 64 -9.47 1.33 11.78
N ASP A 65 -9.06 2.09 12.80
CA ASP A 65 -9.96 2.56 13.85
C ASP A 65 -10.49 3.98 13.62
N MET A 66 -10.06 4.62 12.52
CA MET A 66 -10.50 5.94 12.08
C MET A 66 -10.18 7.03 13.11
N SER A 67 -9.07 6.89 13.84
CA SER A 67 -8.56 7.89 14.77
C SER A 67 -8.15 9.20 14.11
N MET A 68 -8.06 9.22 12.78
CA MET A 68 -7.49 10.27 11.94
C MET A 68 -5.98 10.45 12.15
N GLN A 69 -5.32 9.42 12.65
CA GLN A 69 -3.88 9.36 12.90
C GLN A 69 -3.35 7.99 12.46
N PHE A 70 -2.09 7.97 12.04
CA PHE A 70 -1.40 6.73 11.75
C PHE A 70 -0.39 6.48 12.87
N ASP A 71 -0.75 5.57 13.77
CA ASP A 71 0.02 5.15 14.93
C ASP A 71 1.15 4.18 14.54
N ASN A 72 0.91 3.30 13.56
CA ASN A 72 2.01 2.55 12.94
C ASN A 72 2.84 3.49 12.06
N ARG A 73 4.13 3.22 11.95
CA ARG A 73 5.07 3.98 11.13
C ARG A 73 6.01 3.04 10.42
N MET A 74 6.45 3.43 9.23
CA MET A 74 7.59 2.79 8.58
C MET A 74 8.81 3.72 8.64
N ARG A 75 9.98 3.13 8.85
CA ARG A 75 11.28 3.81 8.73
C ARG A 75 12.30 2.91 8.04
N LEU A 76 13.37 3.52 7.55
CA LEU A 76 14.49 2.79 6.94
C LEU A 76 15.64 2.61 7.92
N GLY A 77 16.14 1.38 8.01
CA GLY A 77 17.23 0.98 8.89
C GLY A 77 16.90 -0.28 9.70
N GLY A 78 17.88 -1.17 9.83
CA GLY A 78 17.79 -2.37 10.64
C GLY A 78 18.12 -2.15 12.11
N PRO A 79 17.93 -3.19 12.97
CA PRO A 79 18.40 -3.16 14.36
C PRO A 79 19.94 -3.17 14.48
N SER A 80 20.64 -3.40 13.35
CA SER A 80 22.09 -3.40 13.21
C SER A 80 22.48 -2.69 11.90
N SER A 81 23.70 -2.12 11.88
CA SER A 81 24.19 -1.27 10.76
C SER A 81 24.55 -2.03 9.49
N ASP A 82 24.45 -3.36 9.46
CA ASP A 82 24.63 -4.18 8.26
C ASP A 82 23.33 -4.34 7.46
N ARG A 83 22.23 -3.76 7.94
CA ARG A 83 20.87 -3.86 7.39
C ARG A 83 20.26 -2.49 7.16
N ASP A 84 21.05 -1.52 6.72
CA ASP A 84 20.63 -0.13 6.45
C ASP A 84 19.48 -0.04 5.42
N GLY A 85 19.32 -1.06 4.56
CA GLY A 85 18.24 -1.16 3.58
C GLY A 85 16.90 -1.62 4.14
N ALA A 86 16.86 -2.16 5.37
CA ALA A 86 15.68 -2.78 5.95
C ALA A 86 14.54 -1.78 6.16
N VAL A 87 13.31 -2.25 5.98
CA VAL A 87 12.09 -1.53 6.29
C VAL A 87 11.62 -1.96 7.67
N HIS A 88 11.53 -1.02 8.60
CA HIS A 88 11.06 -1.25 9.96
C HIS A 88 9.64 -0.70 10.14
N ILE A 89 8.72 -1.55 10.56
CA ILE A 89 7.34 -1.21 10.91
C ILE A 89 7.21 -1.20 12.43
N THR A 90 6.81 -0.07 13.00
CA THR A 90 6.69 0.09 14.44
C THR A 90 5.52 0.97 14.86
N SER A 91 4.91 0.63 15.99
CA SER A 91 3.94 1.48 16.70
C SER A 91 4.56 2.22 17.89
N GLY A 92 5.90 2.23 18.01
CA GLY A 92 6.60 2.87 19.14
C GLY A 92 6.35 2.18 20.49
N GLY A 93 5.89 0.92 20.49
CA GLY A 93 5.53 0.17 21.69
C GLY A 93 4.07 0.31 22.12
N GLU A 94 3.28 1.12 21.43
CA GLU A 94 1.86 1.32 21.72
C GLU A 94 0.98 0.31 20.96
N GLN A 95 -0.19 0.01 21.50
CA GLN A 95 -1.17 -0.81 20.79
C GLN A 95 -1.89 0.02 19.74
N THR A 96 -1.93 -0.49 18.51
CA THR A 96 -2.66 0.14 17.40
C THR A 96 -3.45 -0.90 16.62
N ARG A 97 -4.53 -0.46 15.97
CA ARG A 97 -5.28 -1.27 15.00
C ARG A 97 -4.84 -1.00 13.56
N ASP A 98 -3.89 -0.09 13.38
CA ASP A 98 -3.35 0.22 12.07
C ASP A 98 -2.80 -1.02 11.40
N TYR A 99 -2.91 -1.03 10.08
CA TYR A 99 -2.45 -2.12 9.25
C TYR A 99 -1.48 -1.59 8.21
N VAL A 100 -0.31 -2.21 8.09
CA VAL A 100 0.71 -1.83 7.11
C VAL A 100 0.87 -2.96 6.11
N CYS A 101 1.02 -2.62 4.84
CA CYS A 101 1.33 -3.58 3.80
C CYS A 101 2.31 -2.99 2.79
N THR A 102 3.26 -3.80 2.35
CA THR A 102 4.23 -3.43 1.33
C THR A 102 4.16 -4.44 0.19
N THR A 103 4.08 -3.95 -1.05
CA THR A 103 3.83 -4.75 -2.25
C THR A 103 4.98 -4.56 -3.23
N VAL A 104 5.53 -5.67 -3.71
CA VAL A 104 6.61 -5.69 -4.70
C VAL A 104 6.06 -6.19 -6.03
N ASP A 105 6.31 -5.43 -7.09
CA ASP A 105 5.94 -5.77 -8.46
C ASP A 105 6.83 -6.88 -9.02
N LEU A 106 6.18 -7.94 -9.50
CA LEU A 106 6.80 -9.14 -10.04
C LEU A 106 6.56 -9.33 -11.54
N ARG A 107 5.87 -8.38 -12.22
CA ARG A 107 5.58 -8.47 -13.66
C ARG A 107 6.84 -8.54 -14.51
N ASP A 108 7.87 -7.78 -14.14
CA ASP A 108 9.16 -7.75 -14.85
C ASP A 108 9.89 -9.10 -14.83
N ALA A 109 9.55 -9.98 -13.89
CA ALA A 109 10.21 -11.27 -13.73
C ALA A 109 9.46 -12.44 -14.42
N ASP A 110 8.30 -12.18 -15.03
CA ASP A 110 7.43 -13.16 -15.70
C ASP A 110 7.25 -14.44 -14.84
N PHE A 111 6.93 -14.23 -13.56
CA PHE A 111 6.76 -15.34 -12.64
C PHE A 111 5.46 -16.09 -12.88
N GLN A 112 5.59 -17.42 -12.99
CA GLN A 112 4.46 -18.34 -12.97
C GLN A 112 4.54 -19.20 -11.72
N LEU A 113 3.39 -19.55 -11.15
CA LEU A 113 3.30 -20.39 -9.94
C LEU A 113 4.08 -21.70 -10.06
N GLY A 114 4.08 -22.33 -11.24
CA GLY A 114 4.82 -23.56 -11.50
C GLY A 114 6.34 -23.40 -11.40
N ARG A 115 6.86 -22.22 -11.77
CA ARG A 115 8.27 -21.86 -11.60
C ARG A 115 8.57 -21.55 -10.15
N LEU A 116 7.78 -20.67 -9.53
CA LEU A 116 7.95 -20.25 -8.13
C LEU A 116 7.84 -21.41 -7.13
N ASN A 117 7.27 -22.54 -7.51
CA ASN A 117 7.20 -23.74 -6.67
C ASN A 117 8.56 -24.38 -6.33
N GLN A 118 9.65 -23.85 -6.90
CA GLN A 118 11.02 -24.21 -6.52
C GLN A 118 11.43 -23.36 -5.31
N SER A 119 11.88 -24.00 -4.24
CA SER A 119 12.33 -23.35 -3.00
C SER A 119 13.35 -22.24 -3.28
N GLY A 120 13.23 -21.14 -2.54
CA GLY A 120 14.18 -20.03 -2.59
C GLY A 120 13.94 -18.99 -3.70
N LEU A 121 12.92 -19.15 -4.57
CA LEU A 121 12.65 -18.17 -5.63
C LEU A 121 11.79 -16.99 -5.20
N LEU A 122 11.09 -17.08 -4.08
CA LEU A 122 10.39 -15.95 -3.47
C LEU A 122 10.63 -16.00 -1.99
N THR A 123 11.54 -15.14 -1.53
CA THR A 123 11.94 -15.09 -0.12
C THR A 123 12.06 -13.66 0.36
N TYR A 124 12.03 -13.48 1.67
CA TYR A 124 12.43 -12.22 2.30
C TYR A 124 12.97 -12.51 3.70
N ASP A 125 13.88 -11.65 4.15
CA ASP A 125 14.37 -11.68 5.51
C ASP A 125 13.42 -10.89 6.41
N TYR A 126 13.22 -11.36 7.64
CA TYR A 126 12.50 -10.65 8.68
C TYR A 126 13.19 -10.75 10.03
N TYR A 127 12.99 -9.74 10.86
CA TYR A 127 13.43 -9.69 12.24
C TYR A 127 12.27 -9.18 13.09
N THR A 128 12.03 -9.82 14.23
CA THR A 128 10.97 -9.42 15.18
C THR A 128 11.61 -8.79 16.40
N GLY A 129 11.27 -7.54 16.69
CA GLY A 129 11.73 -6.84 17.88
C GLY A 129 11.04 -7.34 19.16
N GLU A 130 11.60 -6.97 20.31
CA GLU A 130 11.15 -7.49 21.62
C GLU A 130 9.73 -7.06 21.99
N ALA A 131 9.28 -5.90 21.49
CA ALA A 131 7.97 -5.36 21.80
C ALA A 131 6.85 -5.95 20.94
N HIS A 132 7.17 -6.73 19.91
CA HIS A 132 6.20 -7.24 18.96
C HIS A 132 5.13 -8.11 19.62
N GLY A 133 3.86 -7.73 19.46
CA GLY A 133 2.75 -8.33 20.20
C GLY A 133 1.93 -9.37 19.45
N HIS A 134 2.29 -9.73 18.21
CA HIS A 134 1.48 -10.60 17.36
C HIS A 134 2.32 -11.55 16.49
N ALA A 135 1.69 -12.15 15.48
CA ALA A 135 2.33 -13.14 14.62
C ALA A 135 3.42 -12.48 13.78
N SER A 136 4.59 -13.13 13.70
CA SER A 136 5.69 -12.70 12.83
C SER A 136 6.38 -13.90 12.19
N PRO A 137 6.62 -13.89 10.87
CA PRO A 137 6.18 -12.87 9.91
C PRO A 137 4.67 -13.06 9.63
N ASP A 138 3.84 -12.03 9.85
CA ASP A 138 2.39 -12.20 9.89
C ASP A 138 1.80 -12.72 8.57
N GLU A 139 1.77 -11.89 7.52
CA GLU A 139 0.94 -12.15 6.35
C GLU A 139 1.73 -12.03 5.05
N VAL A 140 1.49 -12.97 4.13
CA VAL A 140 1.92 -12.84 2.73
C VAL A 140 0.70 -12.92 1.81
N PHE A 141 0.68 -12.05 0.81
CA PHE A 141 -0.33 -12.00 -0.25
C PHE A 141 0.36 -12.23 -1.60
N LEU A 142 -0.27 -13.00 -2.47
CA LEU A 142 0.12 -13.17 -3.87
C LEU A 142 -1.02 -12.67 -4.75
N ILE A 143 -0.71 -11.73 -5.64
CA ILE A 143 -1.65 -11.27 -6.66
C ILE A 143 -1.46 -12.14 -7.90
N LEU A 144 -2.49 -12.88 -8.26
CA LEU A 144 -2.44 -13.92 -9.28
C LEU A 144 -3.30 -13.53 -10.49
N ARG A 145 -2.78 -13.77 -11.69
CA ARG A 145 -3.52 -13.67 -12.96
C ARG A 145 -3.64 -15.03 -13.60
N GLN A 146 -4.88 -15.52 -13.68
CA GLN A 146 -5.20 -16.81 -14.24
C GLN A 146 -5.84 -16.67 -15.61
N ARG A 147 -5.19 -17.24 -16.63
CA ARG A 147 -5.70 -17.29 -18.01
C ARG A 147 -6.17 -18.69 -18.36
N ARG A 148 -7.45 -18.84 -18.73
CA ARG A 148 -8.06 -20.11 -19.18
C ARG A 148 -8.76 -19.91 -20.52
N GLY A 149 -8.02 -20.12 -21.60
CA GLY A 149 -8.49 -19.84 -22.95
C GLY A 149 -8.57 -18.32 -23.17
N GLN A 150 -9.78 -17.80 -23.40
CA GLN A 150 -10.05 -16.36 -23.56
C GLN A 150 -10.54 -15.70 -22.27
N ARG A 151 -10.66 -16.45 -21.17
CA ARG A 151 -11.08 -15.91 -19.87
C ARG A 151 -9.86 -15.59 -19.03
N GLU A 152 -9.87 -14.41 -18.45
CA GLU A 152 -8.91 -13.93 -17.47
C GLU A 152 -9.65 -13.74 -16.14
N SER A 153 -9.02 -14.16 -15.04
CA SER A 153 -9.49 -13.91 -13.69
C SER A 153 -8.31 -13.63 -12.78
N TYR A 154 -8.59 -12.88 -11.71
CA TYR A 154 -7.57 -12.42 -10.79
C TYR A 154 -7.91 -12.88 -9.39
N HIS A 155 -6.89 -13.25 -8.64
CA HIS A 155 -7.06 -13.79 -7.30
C HIS A 155 -6.02 -13.18 -6.39
N VAL A 156 -6.43 -12.89 -5.15
CA VAL A 156 -5.49 -12.67 -4.06
C VAL A 156 -5.44 -13.95 -3.26
N ALA A 157 -4.27 -14.60 -3.25
CA ALA A 157 -3.99 -15.73 -2.38
C ALA A 157 -3.23 -15.23 -1.15
N TYR A 158 -3.64 -15.66 0.04
CA TYR A 158 -3.15 -15.15 1.31
C TYR A 158 -2.81 -16.28 2.25
N ARG A 159 -1.73 -16.10 3.03
CA ARG A 159 -1.31 -17.04 4.07
C ARG A 159 -0.67 -16.32 5.24
N THR A 160 -1.08 -16.73 6.44
CA THR A 160 -0.43 -16.35 7.69
C THR A 160 0.66 -17.34 8.07
N LEU A 161 1.72 -16.83 8.68
CA LEU A 161 2.69 -17.62 9.43
C LEU A 161 2.90 -16.97 10.81
N ASP A 162 3.15 -17.78 11.82
CA ASP A 162 3.50 -17.29 13.15
C ASP A 162 4.61 -18.16 13.71
N GLU A 163 5.83 -17.64 13.72
CA GLU A 163 6.98 -18.27 14.34
C GLU A 163 7.30 -17.67 15.72
N GLY A 164 6.51 -16.68 16.16
CA GLY A 164 6.75 -15.90 17.36
C GLY A 164 7.88 -14.87 17.22
N ALA A 165 8.18 -14.19 18.33
CA ALA A 165 9.30 -13.26 18.41
C ALA A 165 10.63 -14.02 18.43
N VAL A 166 11.48 -13.78 17.43
CA VAL A 166 12.72 -14.55 17.21
C VAL A 166 14.01 -13.79 17.53
N GLY A 167 14.00 -12.46 17.71
CA GLY A 167 15.17 -11.68 18.14
C GLY A 167 16.43 -11.84 17.29
N GLU A 168 16.29 -12.41 16.09
CA GLU A 168 17.34 -12.67 15.11
C GLU A 168 16.72 -12.66 13.71
N TRP A 169 17.55 -12.40 12.70
CA TRP A 169 17.11 -12.42 11.31
C TRP A 169 16.79 -13.85 10.87
N ARG A 170 15.63 -14.01 10.24
CA ARG A 170 15.16 -15.26 9.64
C ARG A 170 14.76 -15.00 8.19
N THR A 171 14.76 -16.05 7.38
CA THR A 171 14.28 -15.97 5.99
C THR A 171 12.97 -16.73 5.88
N ARG A 172 11.92 -16.07 5.40
CA ARG A 172 10.68 -16.74 5.03
C ARG A 172 10.78 -17.19 3.57
N ASP A 173 10.66 -18.50 3.32
CA ASP A 173 10.64 -19.07 1.97
C ASP A 173 9.20 -19.30 1.49
N VAL A 174 8.61 -18.25 0.91
CA VAL A 174 7.23 -18.25 0.40
C VAL A 174 7.07 -19.27 -0.73
N SER A 175 8.11 -19.46 -1.55
CA SER A 175 8.15 -20.47 -2.60
C SER A 175 7.92 -21.88 -2.06
N SER A 176 8.57 -22.24 -0.94
CA SER A 176 8.35 -23.53 -0.28
C SER A 176 6.95 -23.68 0.31
N GLU A 177 6.32 -22.57 0.74
CA GLU A 177 4.97 -22.56 1.30
C GLU A 177 3.87 -22.82 0.27
N LEU A 178 4.14 -22.71 -1.04
CA LEU A 178 3.12 -22.84 -2.09
C LEU A 178 2.41 -24.19 -2.12
N ASN A 179 3.02 -25.26 -1.59
CA ASN A 179 2.43 -26.61 -1.51
C ASN A 179 1.79 -26.94 -0.15
N GLU A 180 1.94 -26.05 0.81
CA GLU A 180 1.50 -26.25 2.18
C GLU A 180 0.01 -25.91 2.35
N ASP A 181 -0.57 -26.30 3.48
CA ASP A 181 -1.96 -25.98 3.86
C ASP A 181 -2.03 -24.63 4.59
N GLY A 182 -3.22 -24.03 4.68
CA GLY A 182 -3.45 -22.75 5.35
C GLY A 182 -3.56 -21.54 4.42
N TRP A 183 -3.45 -21.75 3.10
CA TRP A 183 -3.73 -20.71 2.13
C TRP A 183 -5.23 -20.44 2.05
N ARG A 184 -5.58 -19.19 1.82
CA ARG A 184 -6.94 -18.74 1.49
C ARG A 184 -6.89 -17.90 0.24
N SER A 185 -8.03 -17.73 -0.43
CA SER A 185 -8.06 -16.93 -1.65
C SER A 185 -9.42 -16.32 -1.88
N VAL A 186 -9.42 -15.14 -2.48
CA VAL A 186 -10.62 -14.50 -3.01
C VAL A 186 -10.39 -14.15 -4.47
N GLU A 187 -11.42 -14.33 -5.29
CA GLU A 187 -11.43 -13.82 -6.66
C GLU A 187 -11.74 -12.32 -6.62
N VAL A 188 -10.96 -11.56 -7.38
CA VAL A 188 -11.08 -10.12 -7.49
C VAL A 188 -11.84 -9.81 -8.80
N PRO A 189 -12.95 -9.06 -8.74
CA PRO A 189 -13.71 -8.66 -9.92
C PRO A 189 -12.83 -7.89 -10.91
N ALA A 190 -12.88 -8.23 -12.19
CA ALA A 190 -12.01 -7.62 -13.20
C ALA A 190 -12.24 -6.10 -13.38
N ASP A 191 -13.43 -5.59 -13.07
CA ASP A 191 -13.75 -4.17 -13.07
C ASP A 191 -13.17 -3.41 -11.88
N GLU A 192 -12.73 -4.12 -10.83
CA GLU A 192 -11.94 -3.55 -9.74
C GLU A 192 -10.44 -3.50 -10.11
N ILE A 193 -10.02 -4.05 -11.27
CA ILE A 193 -8.61 -4.23 -11.68
C ILE A 193 -8.32 -3.54 -13.00
N ASP A 194 -7.54 -2.46 -12.94
CA ASP A 194 -7.12 -1.74 -14.14
C ASP A 194 -5.76 -2.23 -14.67
N VAL A 195 -5.79 -3.42 -15.26
CA VAL A 195 -4.58 -4.09 -15.76
C VAL A 195 -4.03 -3.41 -17.01
N GLU A 196 -4.90 -2.74 -17.78
CA GLU A 196 -4.58 -2.10 -19.06
C GLU A 196 -4.01 -0.67 -18.88
N SER A 197 -4.34 0.04 -17.80
CA SER A 197 -3.57 1.23 -17.39
C SER A 197 -2.31 0.90 -16.59
N GLU A 198 -1.93 -0.38 -16.54
CA GLU A 198 -0.81 -0.92 -15.75
C GLU A 198 -0.95 -0.74 -14.23
N LEU A 199 -2.08 -0.21 -13.75
CA LEU A 199 -2.43 -0.03 -12.36
C LEU A 199 -3.27 -1.22 -11.88
N VAL A 200 -2.64 -2.27 -11.34
CA VAL A 200 -3.35 -3.25 -10.49
C VAL A 200 -3.66 -2.58 -9.15
N GLN A 201 -4.56 -1.61 -9.23
CA GLN A 201 -4.98 -0.67 -8.22
C GLN A 201 -5.92 -1.31 -7.20
N THR A 202 -6.32 -2.55 -7.47
CA THR A 202 -7.31 -3.30 -6.71
C THR A 202 -6.83 -3.70 -5.34
N THR A 203 -5.57 -3.48 -5.01
CA THR A 203 -5.00 -4.25 -3.92
C THR A 203 -5.32 -3.62 -2.58
N THR A 204 -5.50 -2.32 -2.40
CA THR A 204 -5.56 -1.77 -1.02
C THR A 204 -6.95 -1.76 -0.37
N GLU A 205 -7.95 -1.14 -1.01
CA GLU A 205 -9.35 -1.20 -0.50
C GLU A 205 -9.89 -2.63 -0.56
N ALA A 206 -9.55 -3.37 -1.61
CA ALA A 206 -9.87 -4.80 -1.62
C ALA A 206 -9.03 -5.57 -0.61
N ILE A 207 -7.75 -5.29 -0.32
CA ILE A 207 -7.05 -5.99 0.77
C ILE A 207 -7.75 -5.68 2.09
N GLU A 208 -8.13 -4.45 2.42
CA GLU A 208 -8.81 -4.19 3.70
C GLU A 208 -10.19 -4.88 3.78
N GLU A 209 -11.08 -4.63 2.81
CA GLU A 209 -12.42 -5.23 2.77
C GLU A 209 -12.36 -6.76 2.62
N ARG A 210 -11.35 -7.25 1.88
CA ARG A 210 -11.17 -8.67 1.62
C ARG A 210 -10.29 -9.36 2.63
N ILE A 211 -9.46 -8.73 3.47
CA ILE A 211 -8.74 -9.41 4.57
C ILE A 211 -9.79 -9.98 5.51
N ALA A 212 -10.79 -9.18 5.90
CA ALA A 212 -11.89 -9.66 6.70
C ALA A 212 -12.66 -10.80 6.01
N SER A 213 -12.79 -10.76 4.69
CA SER A 213 -13.42 -11.82 3.89
C SER A 213 -12.54 -13.07 3.73
N LEU A 214 -11.22 -12.87 3.60
CA LEU A 214 -10.16 -13.87 3.43
C LEU A 214 -10.04 -14.66 4.72
N ALA A 215 -10.00 -14.00 5.88
CA ALA A 215 -10.00 -14.64 7.19
C ALA A 215 -11.22 -15.59 7.39
N GLN A 216 -12.33 -15.33 6.70
CA GLN A 216 -13.54 -16.15 6.73
C GLN A 216 -13.56 -17.26 5.65
N GLN A 217 -12.64 -17.24 4.68
CA GLN A 217 -12.58 -18.29 3.66
C GLN A 217 -12.06 -19.61 4.24
N GLU A 218 -12.53 -20.70 3.67
CA GLU A 218 -11.97 -22.03 3.92
C GLU A 218 -10.51 -22.06 3.46
N THR A 219 -9.65 -22.68 4.27
CA THR A 219 -8.27 -22.90 3.89
C THR A 219 -8.19 -23.98 2.82
N PHE A 220 -7.18 -23.89 1.97
CA PHE A 220 -6.82 -24.93 1.03
C PHE A 220 -5.32 -25.19 1.07
N ARG A 221 -4.98 -26.38 0.62
CA ARG A 221 -3.60 -26.80 0.35
C ARG A 221 -3.24 -26.56 -1.09
N ASN A 222 -1.98 -26.21 -1.33
CA ASN A 222 -1.35 -26.20 -2.65
C ASN A 222 -1.94 -25.17 -3.63
N VAL A 223 -1.35 -23.98 -3.61
CA VAL A 223 -1.69 -22.85 -4.50
C VAL A 223 -1.52 -23.24 -5.97
N VAL A 224 -0.44 -23.96 -6.30
CA VAL A 224 -0.13 -24.40 -7.67
C VAL A 224 -1.20 -25.34 -8.22
N SER A 225 -1.72 -26.24 -7.40
CA SER A 225 -2.78 -27.18 -7.79
C SER A 225 -4.13 -26.47 -7.93
N ARG A 226 -4.41 -25.46 -7.10
CA ARG A 226 -5.66 -24.69 -7.14
C ARG A 226 -5.76 -23.81 -8.39
N PHE A 227 -4.70 -23.06 -8.68
CA PHE A 227 -4.71 -22.08 -9.78
C PHE A 227 -4.06 -22.61 -11.06
N GLY A 228 -3.19 -23.62 -10.96
CA GLY A 228 -2.46 -24.18 -12.09
C GLY A 228 -1.09 -23.50 -12.26
N GLY A 229 -0.10 -24.27 -12.70
CA GLY A 229 1.29 -23.85 -12.79
C GLY A 229 1.57 -22.69 -13.75
N ASN A 230 0.69 -22.45 -14.74
CA ASN A 230 0.84 -21.34 -15.69
C ASN A 230 0.17 -20.03 -15.21
N THR A 231 -0.37 -20.01 -13.99
CA THR A 231 -0.91 -18.78 -13.40
C THR A 231 0.23 -17.84 -13.13
N GLU A 232 0.12 -16.61 -13.62
CA GLU A 232 1.13 -15.58 -13.45
C GLU A 232 1.00 -14.96 -12.06
N VAL A 233 2.14 -14.62 -11.46
CA VAL A 233 2.22 -13.90 -10.19
C VAL A 233 2.62 -12.48 -10.50
N LEU A 234 1.67 -11.57 -10.35
CA LEU A 234 1.82 -10.17 -10.70
C LEU A 234 2.59 -9.40 -9.63
N ALA A 235 2.32 -9.69 -8.37
CA ALA A 235 2.98 -9.07 -7.23
C ALA A 235 2.93 -9.98 -6.01
N ALA A 236 3.76 -9.65 -5.03
CA ALA A 236 3.69 -10.24 -3.70
C ALA A 236 3.75 -9.13 -2.65
N SER A 237 2.94 -9.27 -1.61
CA SER A 237 2.83 -8.28 -0.54
C SER A 237 3.10 -8.90 0.82
N ILE A 238 3.69 -8.12 1.72
CA ILE A 238 3.93 -8.46 3.12
C ILE A 238 3.03 -7.55 3.96
N GLY A 239 2.15 -8.16 4.75
CA GLY A 239 1.24 -7.46 5.64
C GLY A 239 1.67 -7.57 7.10
N ASN A 240 1.43 -6.52 7.87
CA ASN A 240 1.64 -6.49 9.32
C ASN A 240 0.51 -5.70 10.03
N GLY A 241 -0.01 -6.28 11.10
CA GLY A 241 -1.06 -5.68 11.93
C GLY A 241 -2.29 -6.57 12.06
N ARG A 242 -3.29 -6.10 12.83
CA ARG A 242 -4.53 -6.85 13.07
C ARG A 242 -5.74 -5.94 12.92
N LEU A 243 -6.60 -6.23 11.94
CA LEU A 243 -7.80 -5.42 11.71
C LEU A 243 -8.79 -5.44 12.89
N MET A 244 -8.83 -6.54 13.66
CA MET A 244 -9.86 -6.78 14.67
C MET A 244 -9.39 -6.51 16.11
N GLU A 245 -8.09 -6.44 16.34
CA GLU A 245 -7.49 -6.36 17.68
C GLU A 245 -6.33 -5.37 17.63
N ALA A 246 -6.16 -4.56 18.68
CA ALA A 246 -5.02 -3.66 18.77
C ALA A 246 -3.78 -4.47 19.14
N VAL A 247 -2.68 -4.26 18.41
CA VAL A 247 -1.41 -4.97 18.59
C VAL A 247 -0.24 -4.00 18.59
N VAL A 248 0.89 -4.43 19.15
CA VAL A 248 2.16 -3.70 19.05
C VAL A 248 2.92 -4.23 17.83
N SER A 249 3.33 -3.32 16.96
CA SER A 249 4.16 -3.61 15.78
C SER A 249 5.61 -3.23 16.09
N ASP A 250 6.54 -4.10 15.70
CA ASP A 250 7.99 -3.97 15.89
C ASP A 250 8.66 -5.08 15.06
N VAL A 251 8.64 -4.89 13.74
CA VAL A 251 9.10 -5.89 12.77
C VAL A 251 9.91 -5.23 11.67
N TYR A 252 10.92 -5.93 11.19
CA TYR A 252 11.79 -5.47 10.12
C TYR A 252 11.69 -6.45 8.97
N TYR A 253 11.72 -5.93 7.74
CA TYR A 253 11.78 -6.70 6.50
C TYR A 253 12.95 -6.24 5.66
N ASP A 254 13.66 -7.19 5.04
CA ASP A 254 14.80 -6.89 4.18
C ASP A 254 14.99 -7.99 3.12
N ASN A 255 15.90 -7.77 2.16
CA ASN A 255 16.37 -8.77 1.20
C ASN A 255 15.23 -9.55 0.52
N PHE A 256 14.24 -8.82 -0.02
CA PHE A 256 13.17 -9.43 -0.79
C PHE A 256 13.73 -9.98 -2.10
N GLN A 257 13.75 -11.30 -2.24
CA GLN A 257 14.27 -11.98 -3.42
C GLN A 257 13.11 -12.51 -4.26
N ALA A 258 13.19 -12.24 -5.56
CA ALA A 258 12.28 -12.77 -6.55
C ALA A 258 13.10 -13.35 -7.71
N GLY A 259 13.37 -14.65 -7.64
CA GLY A 259 14.29 -15.36 -8.52
C GLY A 259 15.72 -15.05 -8.17
N ASP A 260 16.47 -14.55 -9.15
CA ASP A 260 17.88 -14.17 -8.98
C ASP A 260 18.02 -12.67 -8.60
N ASP A 261 16.91 -11.93 -8.59
CA ASP A 261 16.90 -10.49 -8.32
C ASP A 261 16.51 -10.19 -6.88
N THR A 262 17.27 -9.29 -6.25
CA THR A 262 16.85 -8.62 -5.02
C THR A 262 16.05 -7.38 -5.40
N LYS A 263 14.81 -7.28 -4.94
CA LYS A 263 13.94 -6.13 -5.16
C LYS A 263 13.87 -5.28 -3.90
N PRO A 264 13.86 -3.94 -4.01
CA PRO A 264 13.70 -3.08 -2.85
C PRO A 264 12.29 -3.26 -2.29
N ILE A 265 12.18 -3.32 -0.96
CA ILE A 265 10.88 -3.31 -0.27
C ILE A 265 10.42 -1.85 -0.19
N PRO A 266 9.22 -1.51 -0.72
CA PRO A 266 8.68 -0.16 -0.60
C PRO A 266 8.42 0.26 0.84
N ALA A 267 8.50 1.57 1.09
CA ALA A 267 8.23 2.17 2.39
C ALA A 267 7.45 3.50 2.30
N ILE A 268 6.67 3.79 3.33
CA ILE A 268 6.06 5.10 3.59
C ILE A 268 6.69 5.71 4.84
N LEU A 269 7.40 6.82 4.70
CA LEU A 269 7.99 7.55 5.81
C LEU A 269 6.99 8.52 6.41
N HIS A 270 6.98 8.62 7.74
CA HIS A 270 6.15 9.60 8.42
C HIS A 270 6.90 10.92 8.58
N MET A 271 6.18 12.00 8.31
CA MET A 271 6.63 13.36 8.58
C MET A 271 5.67 14.05 9.55
N SER A 272 6.22 14.89 10.42
CA SER A 272 5.44 15.81 11.26
C SER A 272 5.16 17.09 10.49
N PRO A 273 3.89 17.45 10.26
CA PRO A 273 3.54 18.74 9.68
C PRO A 273 3.44 19.83 10.75
N ASN A 274 3.95 21.01 10.43
CA ASN A 274 3.71 22.26 11.14
C ASN A 274 3.05 23.25 10.18
N PHE A 275 1.75 23.51 10.39
CA PHE A 275 0.97 24.41 9.55
C PHE A 275 1.21 25.86 9.97
N GLU A 276 1.62 26.68 9.01
CA GLU A 276 1.70 28.14 9.09
C GLU A 276 0.61 28.74 8.19
N ASP A 277 0.42 30.07 8.23
CA ASP A 277 -0.69 30.76 7.55
C ASP A 277 -0.87 30.30 6.08
N ASP A 278 0.19 30.33 5.27
CA ASP A 278 0.20 30.03 3.83
C ASP A 278 1.14 28.86 3.44
N SER A 279 1.74 28.19 4.43
CA SER A 279 2.75 27.17 4.19
C SER A 279 2.71 26.05 5.22
N VAL A 280 3.30 24.92 4.88
CA VAL A 280 3.47 23.79 5.79
C VAL A 280 4.93 23.42 5.80
N THR A 281 5.49 23.29 7.00
CA THR A 281 6.83 22.77 7.19
C THR A 281 6.72 21.31 7.62
N LEU A 282 7.39 20.40 6.91
CA LEU A 282 7.43 18.98 7.21
C LEU A 282 8.82 18.59 7.71
N SER A 283 8.89 17.75 8.74
CA SER A 283 10.15 17.17 9.23
C SER A 283 9.99 15.66 9.40
N LEU A 284 11.03 14.88 9.07
CA LEU A 284 11.03 13.44 9.31
C LEU A 284 10.89 13.16 10.81
N THR A 285 10.02 12.21 11.18
CA THR A 285 9.78 11.89 12.60
C THR A 285 10.87 11.02 13.23
N ASP A 286 11.63 10.34 12.39
CA ASP A 286 12.57 9.30 12.76
C ASP A 286 13.87 9.42 11.97
N GLU A 287 14.96 8.89 12.53
CA GLU A 287 16.20 8.70 11.77
C GLU A 287 15.94 7.66 10.68
N ASN A 288 16.07 8.09 9.42
CA ASN A 288 15.89 7.25 8.24
C ASN A 288 17.23 7.13 7.51
N VAL A 289 17.78 5.92 7.46
CA VAL A 289 19.10 5.71 6.86
C VAL A 289 19.02 5.90 5.34
N GLY A 290 19.90 6.75 4.81
CA GLY A 290 20.04 6.95 3.35
C GLY A 290 18.91 7.74 2.70
N VAL A 291 18.16 8.54 3.47
CA VAL A 291 17.10 9.42 2.95
C VAL A 291 17.50 10.87 3.15
N SER A 292 17.49 11.66 2.07
CA SER A 292 17.62 13.12 2.13
C SER A 292 16.30 13.78 1.77
N LEU A 293 15.98 14.90 2.43
CA LEU A 293 14.86 15.75 1.99
C LEU A 293 15.14 16.43 0.64
N GLU A 294 16.42 16.53 0.25
CA GLU A 294 16.81 17.00 -1.09
C GLU A 294 16.40 16.03 -2.19
N ASP A 295 16.14 14.76 -1.85
CA ASP A 295 15.69 13.73 -2.78
C ASP A 295 14.16 13.71 -2.93
N VAL A 296 13.41 14.65 -2.33
CA VAL A 296 11.95 14.71 -2.53
C VAL A 296 11.64 15.08 -3.97
N ASP A 297 10.81 14.28 -4.66
CA ASP A 297 10.26 14.66 -5.95
C ASP A 297 9.23 15.78 -5.74
N HIS A 298 9.62 17.00 -6.06
CA HIS A 298 8.80 18.19 -5.86
C HIS A 298 7.47 18.12 -6.61
N ASP A 299 7.40 17.49 -7.77
CA ASP A 299 6.19 17.42 -8.60
C ASP A 299 5.17 16.40 -8.06
N SER A 300 5.64 15.47 -7.22
CA SER A 300 4.82 14.47 -6.54
C SER A 300 4.10 14.98 -5.29
N VAL A 301 4.49 16.15 -4.75
CA VAL A 301 3.96 16.62 -3.45
C VAL A 301 2.53 17.13 -3.60
N ARG A 302 1.62 16.53 -2.81
CA ARG A 302 0.18 16.79 -2.86
C ARG A 302 -0.40 17.00 -1.46
N LEU A 303 -1.46 17.79 -1.38
CA LEU A 303 -2.34 17.90 -0.22
C LEU A 303 -3.71 17.32 -0.54
N SER A 304 -4.25 16.48 0.32
CA SER A 304 -5.61 15.95 0.21
C SER A 304 -6.37 16.11 1.52
N ARG A 305 -7.69 15.92 1.45
CA ARG A 305 -8.48 15.59 2.64
C ARG A 305 -7.92 14.34 3.29
N TYR A 306 -8.12 14.21 4.60
CA TYR A 306 -7.80 12.97 5.29
C TYR A 306 -8.52 11.77 4.66
N ALA A 307 -7.78 10.68 4.48
CA ALA A 307 -8.25 9.37 4.08
C ALA A 307 -7.67 8.32 5.05
N PRO A 308 -8.41 7.23 5.33
CA PRO A 308 -7.92 6.19 6.22
C PRO A 308 -6.77 5.37 5.62
N ILE A 309 -6.36 5.65 4.38
CA ILE A 309 -5.23 5.00 3.70
C ILE A 309 -4.18 6.09 3.45
N GLY A 310 -2.94 5.84 3.90
CA GLY A 310 -1.84 6.80 3.95
C GLY A 310 -1.50 7.47 2.61
N LEU A 311 -1.68 6.77 1.50
CA LEU A 311 -1.53 7.33 0.16
C LEU A 311 -2.87 7.23 -0.57
N PRO A 312 -3.42 8.36 -1.06
CA PRO A 312 -4.55 8.32 -1.96
C PRO A 312 -4.24 7.42 -3.14
N ILE A 313 -5.12 6.47 -3.37
CA ILE A 313 -4.97 5.52 -4.47
C ILE A 313 -5.20 6.30 -5.77
N THR A 314 -4.28 6.17 -6.74
CA THR A 314 -4.37 6.79 -8.07
C THR A 314 -5.77 6.62 -8.66
N GLY A 315 -6.34 7.61 -9.34
CA GLY A 315 -7.66 7.48 -9.94
C GLY A 315 -8.83 7.42 -8.94
N THR A 316 -8.64 7.52 -7.62
CA THR A 316 -9.73 7.75 -6.67
C THR A 316 -10.16 9.21 -6.65
N ASP A 317 -11.36 9.49 -6.13
CA ASP A 317 -11.81 10.88 -5.93
C ASP A 317 -10.86 11.64 -5.01
N VAL A 318 -10.29 10.98 -3.99
CA VAL A 318 -9.33 11.62 -3.07
C VAL A 318 -8.07 12.09 -3.80
N GLU A 319 -7.52 11.26 -4.69
CA GLU A 319 -6.35 11.63 -5.49
C GLU A 319 -6.69 12.70 -6.54
N ARG A 320 -7.83 12.59 -7.23
CA ARG A 320 -8.28 13.58 -8.21
C ARG A 320 -8.62 14.94 -7.60
N GLU A 321 -9.04 14.96 -6.34
CA GLU A 321 -9.30 16.19 -5.57
C GLU A 321 -8.05 16.71 -4.84
N SER A 322 -6.92 16.01 -4.93
CA SER A 322 -5.66 16.45 -4.31
C SER A 322 -5.09 17.69 -4.99
N ILE A 323 -4.41 18.51 -4.19
CA ILE A 323 -3.87 19.81 -4.61
C ILE A 323 -2.36 19.67 -4.74
N ALA A 324 -1.83 19.98 -5.92
CA ALA A 324 -0.40 20.07 -6.14
C ALA A 324 0.24 21.16 -5.27
N ALA A 325 1.43 20.90 -4.74
CA ALA A 325 2.25 21.96 -4.17
C ALA A 325 2.58 23.02 -5.23
N GLN A 326 2.50 24.30 -4.86
CA GLN A 326 2.96 25.41 -5.69
C GLN A 326 4.47 25.55 -5.65
N SER A 327 5.07 25.26 -4.49
CA SER A 327 6.51 25.24 -4.30
C SER A 327 6.89 24.25 -3.21
N VAL A 328 8.02 23.59 -3.41
CA VAL A 328 8.67 22.71 -2.45
C VAL A 328 10.12 23.18 -2.32
N SER A 329 10.60 23.31 -1.08
CA SER A 329 11.97 23.75 -0.79
C SER A 329 12.48 23.09 0.47
N VAL A 330 13.80 22.88 0.56
CA VAL A 330 14.45 22.32 1.73
C VAL A 330 15.20 23.43 2.47
N ASP A 331 14.97 23.55 3.77
CA ASP A 331 15.70 24.43 4.68
C ASP A 331 16.21 23.62 5.89
N GLY A 332 17.49 23.25 5.85
CA GLY A 332 18.09 22.37 6.84
C GLY A 332 17.47 20.97 6.83
N ASP A 333 16.85 20.58 7.94
CA ASP A 333 16.17 19.30 8.15
C ASP A 333 14.64 19.40 7.95
N GLN A 334 14.19 20.44 7.26
CA GLN A 334 12.78 20.72 7.04
C GLN A 334 12.45 20.88 5.56
N LEU A 335 11.31 20.32 5.15
CA LEU A 335 10.70 20.52 3.84
C LEU A 335 9.60 21.57 3.96
N ARG A 336 9.80 22.75 3.38
CA ARG A 336 8.80 23.81 3.32
C ARG A 336 7.99 23.68 2.03
N VAL A 337 6.68 23.50 2.19
CA VAL A 337 5.72 23.30 1.11
C VAL A 337 4.67 24.42 1.13
N GLN A 338 4.38 24.98 -0.03
CA GLN A 338 3.30 25.97 -0.19
C GLN A 338 2.22 25.41 -1.10
N PHE A 339 0.96 25.68 -0.76
CA PHE A 339 -0.22 25.28 -1.53
C PHE A 339 -1.08 26.51 -1.83
N ASP A 340 -1.94 26.43 -2.85
CA ASP A 340 -2.89 27.49 -3.13
C ASP A 340 -3.93 27.63 -1.99
N ASP A 341 -3.93 28.73 -1.26
CA ASP A 341 -4.82 28.94 -0.10
C ASP A 341 -6.31 28.76 -0.43
N SER A 342 -6.74 29.16 -1.63
CA SER A 342 -8.13 29.04 -2.05
C SER A 342 -8.52 27.59 -2.31
N ALA A 343 -7.58 26.80 -2.85
CA ALA A 343 -7.75 25.37 -3.02
C ALA A 343 -7.72 24.65 -1.66
N VAL A 344 -6.77 24.97 -0.78
CA VAL A 344 -6.66 24.27 0.52
C VAL A 344 -7.92 24.47 1.37
N SER A 345 -8.49 25.68 1.39
CA SER A 345 -9.75 25.95 2.08
C SER A 345 -10.91 25.06 1.61
N SER A 346 -10.84 24.56 0.38
CA SER A 346 -11.83 23.64 -0.19
C SER A 346 -11.52 22.17 0.11
N ALA A 347 -10.24 21.82 0.30
CA ALA A 347 -9.79 20.46 0.60
C ALA A 347 -9.79 20.12 2.10
N VAL A 348 -9.62 21.12 2.97
CA VAL A 348 -9.78 20.98 4.42
C VAL A 348 -11.27 20.79 4.69
N GLY A 349 -11.70 19.53 4.81
CA GLY A 349 -13.09 19.19 5.15
C GLY A 349 -13.48 19.65 6.56
N GLU A 350 -14.69 19.29 7.00
CA GLU A 350 -15.22 19.70 8.32
C GLU A 350 -14.36 19.25 9.51
N SER A 351 -13.54 18.22 9.35
CA SER A 351 -12.66 17.70 10.41
C SER A 351 -11.43 18.58 10.69
N GLY A 352 -11.04 19.45 9.75
CA GLY A 352 -9.79 20.21 9.80
C GLY A 352 -8.52 19.37 9.57
N THR A 353 -8.63 18.04 9.52
CA THR A 353 -7.48 17.15 9.30
C THR A 353 -7.21 16.97 7.81
N THR A 354 -5.97 17.23 7.41
CA THR A 354 -5.48 17.02 6.05
C THR A 354 -4.35 16.00 6.02
N MET A 355 -4.08 15.49 4.82
CA MET A 355 -2.92 14.67 4.53
C MET A 355 -2.04 15.37 3.50
N ILE A 356 -0.73 15.29 3.69
CA ILE A 356 0.27 15.69 2.71
C ILE A 356 1.09 14.46 2.39
N TYR A 357 1.33 14.21 1.11
CA TYR A 357 2.06 13.05 0.66
C TYR A 357 2.91 13.37 -0.57
N GLY A 358 3.89 12.52 -0.84
CA GLY A 358 4.76 12.61 -2.00
C GLY A 358 5.72 11.43 -2.07
N ALA A 359 6.63 11.49 -3.03
CA ALA A 359 7.66 10.49 -3.29
C ALA A 359 9.06 11.08 -3.13
N PHE A 360 10.03 10.19 -2.90
CA PHE A 360 11.46 10.50 -3.05
C PHE A 360 11.94 9.98 -4.41
N ASP A 361 12.73 10.78 -5.12
CA ASP A 361 13.46 10.41 -6.33
C ASP A 361 14.75 9.67 -5.94
N MET A 362 14.62 8.37 -5.68
CA MET A 362 15.74 7.50 -5.30
C MET A 362 15.58 6.10 -5.90
N ASP A 363 16.65 5.31 -5.93
CA ASP A 363 16.68 3.95 -6.51
C ASP A 363 15.72 2.94 -5.85
N ARG A 364 14.99 3.35 -4.80
CA ARG A 364 14.01 2.54 -4.08
C ARG A 364 12.67 3.27 -3.98
N PRO A 365 11.54 2.54 -4.06
CA PRO A 365 10.20 3.12 -3.98
C PRO A 365 9.90 3.57 -2.54
N VAL A 366 10.20 4.83 -2.24
CA VAL A 366 9.96 5.44 -0.94
C VAL A 366 9.05 6.64 -1.12
N THR A 367 8.00 6.66 -0.31
CA THR A 367 7.02 7.75 -0.26
C THR A 367 7.01 8.32 1.14
N PHE A 368 6.39 9.48 1.32
CA PHE A 368 6.13 10.02 2.65
C PHE A 368 4.67 10.41 2.80
N ILE A 369 4.24 10.43 4.06
CA ILE A 369 2.95 10.95 4.48
C ILE A 369 3.11 11.84 5.71
N ALA A 370 2.27 12.85 5.80
CA ALA A 370 2.08 13.68 6.97
C ALA A 370 0.58 13.88 7.17
N SER A 371 0.07 13.69 8.39
CA SER A 371 -1.30 14.04 8.74
C SER A 371 -1.32 14.99 9.92
N GLY A 372 -2.24 15.94 9.89
CA GLY A 372 -2.35 16.94 10.95
C GLY A 372 -3.53 17.86 10.73
N LYS A 373 -3.87 18.61 11.79
CA LYS A 373 -4.93 19.62 11.75
C LYS A 373 -4.36 20.97 11.35
N ARG A 374 -5.05 21.64 10.43
CA ARG A 374 -4.89 23.08 10.21
C ARG A 374 -5.88 23.80 11.12
N ASP A 375 -5.36 24.64 12.02
CA ASP A 375 -6.16 25.41 12.99
C ASP A 375 -6.92 26.58 12.36
#